data_AF-A0AAU7CSF5-F1
#
_entry.id   AF-A0AAU7CSF5-F1
#
_cell.length_a   1.000
_cell.length_b   1.000
_cell.length_c   1.000
_cell.angle_alpha   90.00
_cell.angle_beta   90.00
_cell.angle_gamma   90.00
#
_symmetry.space_group_name_H-M   'P 1'
#
loop_
_entity.id
_entity.type
_entity.pdbx_description
1 polymer ?
#
loop_
_entity_poly.entity_id
_entity_poly.type
_entity_poly.pdbx_seq_one_letter_code
_entity_poly.pdbx_strand_id
1 'polypeptide(L)'
;MKASPDDARVWNDSGYSYYLQSRWADSERNLKTAAKLAPDDVRIQTNLGLTLAAAGKTDEALIALSKAGGNAIAHANLGYLLAAMGQTEQARAHYQTAIALQPNLTPARQALANLDAKDLKTEQVATTNPQPVRTADASIRRTTGPSVTPVSVSPLPSTLPKRK
;
A
#
# COMPACT_ATOMS: atom_id res chain seq x y z
N MET A 1 -12.76 -40.40 3.43
CA MET A 1 -11.82 -41.08 2.51
C MET A 1 -10.39 -40.81 2.97
N LYS A 2 -9.42 -41.66 2.63
CA LYS A 2 -8.00 -41.24 2.59
C LYS A 2 -7.78 -40.47 1.29
N ALA A 3 -7.04 -39.36 1.35
CA ALA A 3 -6.50 -38.74 0.14
C ALA A 3 -5.48 -39.70 -0.51
N SER A 4 -5.42 -39.72 -1.84
CA SER A 4 -4.23 -40.20 -2.54
C SER A 4 -3.07 -39.26 -2.15
N PRO A 5 -1.97 -39.75 -1.54
CA PRO A 5 -0.94 -38.87 -0.98
C PRO A 5 -0.29 -37.91 -1.98
N ASP A 6 -0.34 -38.25 -3.27
CA ASP A 6 0.42 -37.59 -4.33
C ASP A 6 -0.43 -36.69 -5.24
N ASP A 7 -1.75 -36.57 -5.00
CA ASP A 7 -2.62 -35.66 -5.78
C ASP A 7 -2.62 -34.24 -5.16
N ALA A 8 -1.90 -33.33 -5.81
CA ALA A 8 -1.79 -31.92 -5.44
C ALA A 8 -3.17 -31.24 -5.25
N ARG A 9 -4.21 -31.66 -5.97
CA ARG A 9 -5.55 -31.06 -5.90
C ARG A 9 -6.24 -31.39 -4.59
N VAL A 10 -6.06 -32.59 -4.04
CA VAL A 10 -6.67 -32.96 -2.76
C VAL A 10 -6.04 -32.19 -1.60
N TRP A 11 -4.72 -31.97 -1.65
CA TRP A 11 -4.01 -31.07 -0.73
C TRP A 11 -4.43 -29.61 -0.90
N ASN A 12 -4.63 -29.13 -2.14
CA ASN A 12 -5.15 -27.80 -2.42
C ASN A 12 -6.55 -27.60 -1.80
N ASP A 13 -7.47 -28.50 -2.10
CA ASP A 13 -8.89 -28.33 -1.76
C ASP A 13 -9.09 -28.51 -0.24
N SER A 14 -8.29 -29.36 0.42
CA SER A 14 -8.20 -29.41 1.89
C SER A 14 -7.61 -28.13 2.48
N GLY A 15 -6.52 -27.61 1.89
CA GLY A 15 -5.89 -26.36 2.32
C GLY A 15 -6.82 -25.15 2.20
N TYR A 16 -7.57 -25.05 1.11
CA TYR A 16 -8.60 -24.03 0.90
C TYR A 16 -9.78 -24.20 1.88
N SER A 17 -10.17 -25.45 2.18
CA SER A 17 -11.19 -25.74 3.21
C SER A 17 -10.76 -25.26 4.60
N TYR A 18 -9.47 -25.30 4.94
CA TYR A 18 -8.93 -24.73 6.19
C TYR A 18 -8.80 -23.20 6.14
N TYR A 19 -8.52 -22.61 4.97
CA TYR A 19 -8.54 -21.15 4.77
C TYR A 19 -9.94 -20.58 5.07
N LEU A 20 -11.00 -21.21 4.55
CA LEU A 20 -12.39 -20.82 4.83
C LEU A 20 -12.81 -20.98 6.30
N GLN A 21 -12.05 -21.75 7.11
CA GLN A 21 -12.24 -21.92 8.55
C GLN A 21 -11.36 -20.95 9.39
N SER A 22 -10.63 -20.03 8.75
CA SER A 22 -9.60 -19.20 9.39
C SER A 22 -8.45 -19.99 10.06
N ARG A 23 -8.25 -21.25 9.65
CA ARG A 23 -7.23 -22.16 10.21
C ARG A 23 -5.93 -22.04 9.41
N TRP A 24 -5.30 -20.87 9.49
CA TRP A 24 -4.19 -20.49 8.62
C TRP A 24 -3.01 -21.47 8.66
N ALA A 25 -2.63 -21.98 9.83
CA ALA A 25 -1.52 -22.93 9.96
C ALA A 25 -1.80 -24.31 9.32
N ASP A 26 -3.02 -24.83 9.47
CA ASP A 26 -3.45 -26.07 8.79
C ASP A 26 -3.51 -25.85 7.27
N SER A 27 -4.08 -24.71 6.85
CA SER A 27 -4.16 -24.31 5.45
C SER A 27 -2.78 -24.21 4.81
N GLU A 28 -1.84 -23.51 5.46
CA GLU A 28 -0.45 -23.33 5.00
C GLU A 28 0.25 -24.68 4.85
N ARG A 29 0.10 -25.59 5.82
CA ARG A 29 0.70 -26.93 5.78
C ARG A 29 0.20 -27.75 4.59
N ASN A 30 -1.10 -27.73 4.33
CA ASN A 30 -1.70 -28.45 3.20
C ASN A 30 -1.29 -27.81 1.87
N LEU A 31 -1.32 -26.48 1.76
CA LEU A 31 -0.96 -25.75 0.54
C LEU A 31 0.55 -25.81 0.23
N LYS A 32 1.43 -25.79 1.24
CA LYS A 32 2.87 -26.09 1.06
C LYS A 32 3.17 -27.55 0.76
N THR A 33 2.19 -28.45 0.89
CA THR A 33 2.29 -29.84 0.38
C THR A 33 1.83 -29.88 -1.09
N ALA A 34 0.70 -29.26 -1.40
CA ALA A 34 0.22 -29.09 -2.78
C ALA A 34 1.28 -28.42 -3.68
N ALA A 35 1.91 -27.34 -3.21
CA ALA A 35 2.94 -26.59 -3.93
C ALA A 35 4.29 -27.32 -4.06
N LYS A 36 4.50 -28.46 -3.40
CA LYS A 36 5.64 -29.36 -3.65
C LYS A 36 5.35 -30.35 -4.78
N LEU A 37 4.09 -30.74 -4.94
CA LEU A 37 3.61 -31.66 -5.96
C LEU A 37 3.35 -30.94 -7.30
N ALA A 38 2.87 -29.69 -7.24
CA ALA A 38 2.64 -28.82 -8.39
C ALA A 38 3.10 -27.39 -8.07
N PRO A 39 4.40 -27.05 -8.23
CA PRO A 39 4.94 -25.75 -7.85
C PRO A 39 4.41 -24.60 -8.70
N ASP A 40 4.08 -24.85 -9.97
CA ASP A 40 3.65 -23.82 -10.93
C ASP A 40 2.12 -23.82 -11.15
N ASP A 41 1.36 -24.55 -10.32
CA ASP A 41 -0.11 -24.49 -10.34
C ASP A 41 -0.58 -23.14 -9.76
N VAL A 42 -1.11 -22.32 -10.66
CA VAL A 42 -1.68 -20.99 -10.44
C VAL A 42 -2.68 -20.96 -9.27
N ARG A 43 -3.54 -21.98 -9.15
CA ARG A 43 -4.60 -22.05 -8.12
C ARG A 43 -3.99 -22.38 -6.75
N ILE A 44 -3.03 -23.29 -6.72
CA ILE A 44 -2.26 -23.66 -5.52
C ILE A 44 -1.44 -22.47 -5.02
N GLN A 45 -0.69 -21.80 -5.89
CA GLN A 45 0.10 -20.61 -5.52
C GLN A 45 -0.79 -19.43 -5.10
N THR A 46 -1.94 -19.23 -5.76
CA THR A 46 -2.94 -18.23 -5.34
C THR A 46 -3.46 -18.52 -3.93
N ASN A 47 -3.91 -19.76 -3.68
CA ASN A 47 -4.44 -20.15 -2.37
C ASN A 47 -3.37 -20.06 -1.27
N LEU A 48 -2.14 -20.49 -1.57
CA LEU A 48 -1.00 -20.36 -0.64
C LEU A 48 -0.74 -18.90 -0.30
N GLY A 49 -0.72 -18.01 -1.30
CA GLY A 49 -0.55 -16.57 -1.10
C GLY A 49 -1.65 -15.93 -0.26
N LEU A 50 -2.92 -16.27 -0.52
CA LEU A 50 -4.06 -15.78 0.28
C LEU A 50 -3.98 -16.25 1.74
N THR A 51 -3.64 -17.52 1.98
CA THR A 51 -3.44 -18.06 3.34
C THR A 51 -2.28 -17.39 4.07
N LEU A 52 -1.15 -17.15 3.38
CA LEU A 52 0.00 -16.47 3.96
C LEU A 52 -0.33 -15.01 4.30
N ALA A 53 -1.08 -14.31 3.44
CA ALA A 53 -1.56 -12.96 3.72
C ALA A 53 -2.49 -12.93 4.95
N ALA A 54 -3.44 -13.86 5.04
CA ALA A 54 -4.33 -13.99 6.20
C ALA A 54 -3.60 -14.40 7.49
N ALA A 55 -2.45 -15.06 7.38
CA ALA A 55 -1.55 -15.36 8.49
C ALA A 55 -0.61 -14.18 8.89
N GLY A 56 -0.68 -13.03 8.19
CA GLY A 56 0.24 -11.90 8.38
C GLY A 56 1.65 -12.12 7.81
N LYS A 57 1.86 -13.17 7.03
CA LYS A 57 3.15 -13.54 6.41
C LYS A 57 3.31 -12.88 5.04
N THR A 58 3.26 -11.55 5.05
CA THR A 58 3.16 -10.70 3.85
C THR A 58 4.23 -10.97 2.79
N ASP A 59 5.49 -11.14 3.19
CA ASP A 59 6.60 -11.37 2.24
C ASP A 59 6.51 -12.76 1.58
N GLU A 60 6.18 -13.81 2.34
CA GLU A 60 5.92 -15.15 1.78
C GLU A 60 4.70 -15.09 0.82
N ALA A 61 3.68 -14.30 1.17
CA ALA A 61 2.46 -14.14 0.37
C ALA A 61 2.72 -13.44 -0.96
N LEU A 62 3.52 -12.36 -0.98
CA LEU A 62 3.95 -11.69 -2.21
C LEU A 62 4.70 -12.66 -3.14
N ILE A 63 5.61 -13.47 -2.59
CA ILE A 63 6.37 -14.47 -3.37
C ILE A 63 5.42 -15.53 -3.96
N ALA A 64 4.47 -16.06 -3.20
CA ALA A 64 3.50 -17.04 -3.68
C ALA A 64 2.56 -16.45 -4.76
N LEU A 65 2.00 -15.27 -4.54
CA LEU A 65 1.14 -14.59 -5.53
C LEU A 65 1.91 -14.19 -6.80
N SER A 66 3.20 -13.85 -6.70
CA SER A 66 4.05 -13.60 -7.87
C SER A 66 4.29 -14.86 -8.70
N LYS A 67 4.42 -16.04 -8.05
CA LYS A 67 4.48 -17.34 -8.74
C LYS A 67 3.14 -17.73 -9.37
N ALA A 68 2.02 -17.32 -8.78
CA ALA A 68 0.70 -17.61 -9.34
C ALA A 68 0.51 -17.01 -10.74
N GLY A 69 1.05 -15.81 -10.99
CA GLY A 69 1.42 -15.32 -12.31
C GLY A 69 0.31 -15.02 -13.34
N GLY A 70 0.57 -14.02 -14.20
CA GLY A 70 0.05 -13.92 -15.57
C GLY A 70 -1.47 -13.75 -15.80
N ASN A 71 -2.32 -13.83 -14.79
CA ASN A 71 -3.78 -13.68 -14.94
C ASN A 71 -4.38 -12.57 -14.06
N ALA A 72 -5.57 -12.12 -14.43
CA ALA A 72 -6.24 -10.99 -13.80
C ALA A 72 -6.49 -11.17 -12.29
N ILE A 73 -6.78 -12.40 -11.83
CA ILE A 73 -7.04 -12.71 -10.41
C ILE A 73 -5.74 -12.63 -9.60
N ALA A 74 -4.63 -13.16 -10.12
CA ALA A 74 -3.31 -13.05 -9.49
C ALA A 74 -2.88 -11.58 -9.35
N HIS A 75 -3.08 -10.77 -10.40
CA HIS A 75 -2.82 -9.33 -10.35
C HIS A 75 -3.75 -8.60 -9.36
N ALA A 76 -5.04 -8.94 -9.28
CA ALA A 76 -5.96 -8.35 -8.30
C ALA A 76 -5.59 -8.70 -6.85
N ASN A 77 -5.15 -9.94 -6.58
CA ASN A 77 -4.73 -10.38 -5.26
C ASN A 77 -3.40 -9.72 -4.82
N LEU A 78 -2.45 -9.54 -5.74
CA LEU A 78 -1.25 -8.72 -5.49
C LEU A 78 -1.64 -7.27 -5.17
N GLY A 79 -2.55 -6.67 -5.96
CA GLY A 79 -3.07 -5.33 -5.71
C GLY A 79 -3.70 -5.19 -4.32
N TYR A 80 -4.44 -6.20 -3.86
CA TYR A 80 -5.03 -6.23 -2.52
C TYR A 80 -3.98 -6.27 -1.40
N LEU A 81 -2.96 -7.12 -1.55
CA LEU A 81 -1.90 -7.23 -0.55
C LEU A 81 -1.06 -5.94 -0.47
N LEU A 82 -0.67 -5.38 -1.61
CA LEU A 82 0.05 -4.11 -1.71
C LEU A 82 -0.77 -2.95 -1.12
N ALA A 83 -2.09 -2.91 -1.35
CA ALA A 83 -2.98 -1.91 -0.76
C ALA A 83 -3.07 -2.04 0.77
N ALA A 84 -3.07 -3.27 1.31
CA ALA A 84 -3.03 -3.51 2.76
C ALA A 84 -1.68 -3.10 3.39
N MET A 85 -0.58 -3.12 2.62
CA MET A 85 0.73 -2.60 3.02
C MET A 85 0.86 -1.06 2.89
N GLY A 86 -0.15 -0.37 2.36
CA GLY A 86 -0.08 1.06 2.06
C GLY A 86 0.72 1.42 0.79
N GLN A 87 1.09 0.43 -0.02
CA GLN A 87 1.81 0.62 -1.29
C GLN A 87 0.84 0.97 -2.43
N THR A 88 0.08 2.07 -2.27
CA THR A 88 -1.06 2.45 -3.11
C THR A 88 -0.76 2.48 -4.61
N GLU A 89 0.35 3.06 -5.06
CA GLU A 89 0.68 3.13 -6.49
C GLU A 89 1.01 1.76 -7.10
N GLN A 90 1.69 0.89 -6.35
CA GLN A 90 1.95 -0.48 -6.79
C GLN A 90 0.65 -1.28 -6.84
N ALA A 91 -0.24 -1.08 -5.86
CA ALA A 91 -1.58 -1.65 -5.86
C ALA A 91 -2.41 -1.19 -7.07
N ARG A 92 -2.41 0.12 -7.36
CA ARG A 92 -3.07 0.73 -8.53
C ARG A 92 -2.58 0.09 -9.84
N ALA A 93 -1.27 -0.02 -10.05
CA ALA A 93 -0.70 -0.65 -11.24
C ALA A 93 -1.11 -2.13 -11.39
N HIS A 94 -1.13 -2.88 -10.29
CA HIS A 94 -1.60 -4.27 -10.28
C HIS A 94 -3.10 -4.39 -10.59
N TYR A 95 -3.97 -3.53 -10.02
CA TYR A 95 -5.40 -3.52 -10.36
C TYR A 95 -5.65 -3.08 -11.81
N GLN A 96 -4.93 -2.09 -12.33
CA GLN A 96 -5.02 -1.67 -13.73
C GLN A 96 -4.63 -2.83 -14.67
N THR A 97 -3.58 -3.58 -14.34
CA THR A 97 -3.18 -4.78 -15.10
C THR A 97 -4.26 -5.87 -15.04
N ALA A 98 -4.87 -6.08 -13.87
CA ALA A 98 -5.98 -7.02 -13.71
C ALA A 98 -7.19 -6.64 -14.57
N ILE A 99 -7.53 -5.35 -14.64
CA ILE A 99 -8.63 -4.83 -15.46
C ILE A 99 -8.30 -4.88 -16.96
N ALA A 100 -7.04 -4.69 -17.35
CA ALA A 100 -6.60 -4.84 -18.74
C ALA A 100 -6.68 -6.30 -19.22
N LEU A 101 -6.31 -7.26 -18.36
CA LEU A 101 -6.44 -8.69 -18.63
C LEU A 101 -7.90 -9.18 -18.58
N GLN A 102 -8.74 -8.58 -17.72
CA GLN A 102 -10.15 -8.93 -17.58
C GLN A 102 -11.02 -7.70 -17.24
N PRO A 103 -11.57 -6.98 -18.25
CA PRO A 103 -12.33 -5.75 -18.04
C PRO A 103 -13.63 -5.89 -17.22
N ASN A 104 -14.15 -7.12 -17.09
CA ASN A 104 -15.32 -7.44 -16.26
C ASN A 104 -14.96 -7.97 -14.85
N LEU A 105 -13.69 -7.91 -14.42
CA LEU A 105 -13.28 -8.30 -13.07
C LEU A 105 -13.70 -7.24 -12.04
N THR A 106 -14.96 -7.29 -11.64
CA THR A 106 -15.59 -6.36 -10.69
C THR A 106 -14.78 -6.10 -9.41
N PRO A 107 -14.16 -7.10 -8.74
CA PRO A 107 -13.34 -6.85 -7.55
C PRO A 107 -12.15 -5.90 -7.81
N ALA A 108 -11.44 -6.04 -8.93
CA ALA A 108 -10.32 -5.17 -9.27
C ALA A 108 -10.78 -3.74 -9.58
N ARG A 109 -11.92 -3.59 -10.29
CA ARG A 109 -12.53 -2.27 -10.58
C ARG A 109 -13.01 -1.57 -9.31
N GLN A 110 -13.66 -2.30 -8.40
CA GLN A 110 -14.10 -1.76 -7.11
C GLN A 110 -12.91 -1.38 -6.22
N ALA A 111 -11.87 -2.21 -6.17
CA ALA A 111 -10.70 -1.94 -5.35
C ALA A 111 -9.90 -0.73 -5.87
N LEU A 112 -9.72 -0.58 -7.19
CA LEU A 112 -9.12 0.60 -7.80
C LEU A 112 -9.90 1.88 -7.45
N ALA A 113 -11.22 1.90 -7.70
CA ALA A 113 -12.07 3.05 -7.36
C ALA A 113 -12.05 3.38 -5.86
N ASN A 114 -11.90 2.37 -4.99
CA ASN A 114 -11.77 2.54 -3.54
C ASN A 114 -10.38 3.06 -3.10
N LEU A 115 -9.33 2.94 -3.93
CA LEU A 115 -8.05 3.64 -3.71
C LEU A 115 -8.16 5.09 -4.16
N ASP A 116 -8.61 5.32 -5.40
CA ASP A 116 -8.73 6.67 -5.98
C ASP A 116 -9.64 7.57 -5.11
N ALA A 117 -10.74 7.02 -4.57
CA ALA A 117 -11.65 7.73 -3.67
C ALA A 117 -11.14 7.89 -2.21
N LYS A 118 -10.01 7.27 -1.83
CA LYS A 118 -9.28 7.56 -0.59
C LYS A 118 -8.27 8.67 -0.81
N ASP A 119 -7.51 8.62 -1.89
CA ASP A 119 -6.48 9.61 -2.21
C ASP A 119 -7.09 11.02 -2.30
N LEU A 120 -8.19 11.17 -3.07
CA LEU A 120 -8.95 12.42 -3.18
C LEU A 120 -9.44 12.97 -1.82
N LYS A 121 -9.79 12.10 -0.86
CA LYS A 121 -10.19 12.51 0.49
C LYS A 121 -9.01 12.94 1.33
N THR A 122 -7.86 12.28 1.20
CA THR A 122 -6.62 12.65 1.86
C THR A 122 -6.13 14.02 1.38
N GLU A 123 -6.17 14.28 0.08
CA GLU A 123 -5.85 15.59 -0.50
C GLU A 123 -6.82 16.70 -0.04
N GLN A 124 -8.13 16.40 0.01
CA GLN A 124 -9.11 17.35 0.52
C GLN A 124 -8.90 17.65 2.01
N VAL A 125 -8.57 16.66 2.86
CA VAL A 125 -8.25 16.90 4.28
C VAL A 125 -6.94 17.69 4.44
N ALA A 126 -5.93 17.43 3.61
CA ALA A 126 -4.68 18.19 3.62
C ALA A 126 -4.86 19.66 3.20
N THR A 127 -5.76 19.93 2.26
CA THR A 127 -6.06 21.29 1.76
C THR A 127 -7.11 22.05 2.57
N THR A 128 -7.96 21.36 3.35
CA THR A 128 -9.00 21.98 4.21
C THR A 128 -8.58 22.15 5.67
N ASN A 129 -7.30 21.93 6.02
CA ASN A 129 -6.75 22.36 7.31
C ASN A 129 -6.27 23.82 7.21
N PRO A 130 -7.03 24.83 7.69
CA PRO A 130 -6.58 26.21 7.64
C PRO A 130 -5.41 26.40 8.60
N GLN A 131 -4.19 26.49 8.07
CA GLN A 131 -3.12 27.12 8.84
C GLN A 131 -3.60 28.51 9.27
N PRO A 132 -3.45 28.90 10.55
CA PRO A 132 -3.87 30.20 11.01
C PRO A 132 -2.94 31.26 10.40
N VAL A 133 -3.34 31.77 9.23
CA VAL A 133 -2.73 32.93 8.58
C VAL A 133 -2.80 34.09 9.56
N ARG A 134 -1.68 34.35 10.24
CA ARG A 134 -1.52 35.48 11.15
C ARG A 134 -1.47 36.75 10.31
N THR A 135 -2.63 37.24 9.91
CA THR A 135 -2.84 38.53 9.27
C THR A 135 -2.45 39.62 10.27
N ALA A 136 -1.16 39.97 10.28
CA ALA A 136 -0.66 41.09 11.03
C ALA A 136 -1.18 42.38 10.39
N ASP A 137 -2.28 42.91 10.91
CA ASP A 137 -2.73 44.24 10.54
C ASP A 137 -1.69 45.26 11.03
N ALA A 138 -1.00 45.86 10.06
CA ALA A 138 -0.09 46.98 10.26
C ALA A 138 -0.58 48.15 9.39
N SER A 139 -1.82 48.58 9.66
CA SER A 139 -2.52 49.68 8.98
C SER A 139 -1.62 50.90 8.69
N ILE A 140 -1.24 51.06 7.42
CA ILE A 140 -0.41 52.16 6.96
C ILE A 140 -1.24 53.45 6.91
N ARG A 141 -0.95 54.42 7.79
CA ARG A 141 -1.32 55.83 7.59
C ARG A 141 -0.08 56.68 7.32
N ARG A 142 0.06 57.12 6.07
CA ARG A 142 1.08 58.09 5.64
C ARG A 142 0.64 59.50 6.08
N THR A 143 1.51 60.23 6.78
CA THR A 143 1.47 61.69 6.83
C THR A 143 2.88 62.23 6.65
N THR A 144 3.03 63.37 5.96
CA THR A 144 4.32 63.91 5.50
C THR A 144 4.83 65.00 6.43
N GLY A 145 6.10 64.91 6.83
CA GLY A 145 6.86 65.97 7.50
C GLY A 145 8.35 65.87 7.13
N PRO A 146 9.06 66.97 6.80
CA PRO A 146 10.37 66.87 6.15
C PRO A 146 11.59 67.13 7.06
N SER A 147 12.73 66.64 6.58
CA SER A 147 14.10 67.19 6.73
C SER A 147 15.03 66.72 7.87
N VAL A 148 16.33 66.90 7.57
CA VAL A 148 17.59 66.78 8.35
C VAL A 148 18.01 65.44 9.00
N THR A 149 19.00 64.82 8.35
CA THR A 149 20.12 64.00 8.90
C THR A 149 21.12 64.89 9.69
N PRO A 150 22.20 64.43 10.39
CA PRO A 150 23.04 63.24 10.12
C PRO A 150 23.75 62.57 11.35
N VAL A 151 24.93 61.96 11.13
CA VAL A 151 25.91 61.34 12.08
C VAL A 151 25.54 59.89 12.48
N SER A 152 26.23 58.84 11.99
CA SER A 152 27.59 58.31 12.34
C SER A 152 27.63 57.73 13.78
N VAL A 153 28.18 56.55 14.08
CA VAL A 153 29.46 55.94 13.66
C VAL A 153 29.39 54.41 13.45
N SER A 154 30.53 53.76 13.15
CA SER A 154 30.67 52.36 12.67
C SER A 154 31.13 51.35 13.78
N PRO A 155 31.76 50.17 13.53
CA PRO A 155 31.13 48.86 13.86
C PRO A 155 32.04 47.90 14.68
N LEU A 156 31.89 46.58 14.47
CA LEU A 156 32.75 45.43 14.90
C LEU A 156 32.42 44.78 16.29
N PRO A 157 32.83 43.51 16.54
CA PRO A 157 32.90 42.35 15.63
C PRO A 157 32.30 41.04 16.24
N SER A 158 32.34 39.96 15.46
CA SER A 158 31.85 38.61 15.83
C SER A 158 32.84 37.77 16.65
N THR A 159 32.35 36.96 17.61
CA THR A 159 33.06 35.75 18.11
C THR A 159 32.10 34.58 18.44
N LEU A 160 32.11 33.57 17.56
CA LEU A 160 31.94 32.14 17.87
C LEU A 160 33.35 31.50 17.93
N PRO A 161 33.55 30.18 18.17
CA PRO A 161 32.65 29.10 18.59
C PRO A 161 32.95 28.74 20.08
N LYS A 162 32.83 27.54 20.69
CA LYS A 162 32.69 26.11 20.30
C LYS A 162 31.82 25.34 21.32
N ARG A 163 31.47 24.10 20.98
CA ARG A 163 30.90 23.08 21.89
C ARG A 163 32.00 22.41 22.73
N LYS A 164 31.58 21.70 23.80
CA LYS A 164 32.24 20.49 24.30
C LYS A 164 31.63 19.26 23.64
#